data_AF-A0A8J9TQ09-F1
#
_entry.id   AF-A0A8J9TQ09-F1
#
_cell.length_a   1.000
_cell.length_b   1.000
_cell.length_c   1.000
_cell.angle_alpha   90.00
_cell.angle_beta   90.00
_cell.angle_gamma   90.00
#
_symmetry.space_group_name_H-M   'P 1'
#
loop_
_entity.id
_entity.type
_entity.pdbx_description
1 polymer ?
#
loop_
_entity_poly.entity_id
_entity_poly.type
_entity_poly.pdbx_seq_one_letter_code
_entity_poly.pdbx_strand_id
1 'polypeptide(L)'
;TTLMKLMSSELQPSMGDIRPHGHLKLGRFTQHFVDVLDLDMTPLEFFESKYPNDPREEQRKYLGRFGVSGPMQVQKMRELSDGQKSRVVFAK
;
A
#
# COMPACT_ATOMS: atom_id res chain seq x y z
N THR A 1 10.46 6.43 12.94
CA THR A 1 9.15 6.53 13.63
C THR A 1 9.09 5.52 14.77
N THR A 2 9.04 5.96 16.04
CA THR A 2 9.08 5.07 17.24
C THR A 2 7.69 4.78 17.80
N LEU A 3 6.85 5.80 17.97
CA LEU A 3 5.47 5.63 18.45
C LEU A 3 4.65 4.73 17.52
N MET A 4 4.73 4.96 16.20
CA MET A 4 4.03 4.12 15.22
C MET A 4 4.48 2.66 15.27
N LYS A 5 5.76 2.40 15.56
CA LYS A 5 6.31 1.05 15.71
C LYS A 5 5.82 0.36 16.98
N LEU A 6 5.66 1.11 18.08
CA LEU A 6 5.04 0.60 19.30
C LEU A 6 3.56 0.23 19.03
N MET A 7 2.81 1.09 18.33
CA MET A 7 1.41 0.81 17.98
C MET A 7 1.25 -0.35 17.00
N SER A 8 2.17 -0.53 16.06
CA SER A 8 2.19 -1.66 15.12
C SER A 8 2.79 -2.94 15.69
N SER A 9 3.18 -2.94 16.98
CA SER A 9 3.86 -4.06 17.63
C SER A 9 5.22 -4.44 17.00
N GLU A 10 5.80 -3.55 16.19
CA GLU A 10 7.19 -3.66 15.69
C GLU A 10 8.22 -3.39 16.80
N LEU A 11 7.81 -2.73 17.89
CA LEU A 11 8.61 -2.50 19.09
C LEU A 11 7.81 -2.88 20.33
N GLN A 12 8.50 -3.38 21.37
CA GLN A 12 7.91 -3.58 22.69
C GLN A 12 8.15 -2.37 23.58
N PRO A 13 7.14 -1.92 24.36
CA PRO A 13 7.32 -0.85 25.33
C PRO A 13 8.28 -1.32 26.43
N SER A 14 9.21 -0.46 26.83
CA SER A 14 10.12 -0.77 27.93
C SER A 14 9.42 -0.78 29.30
N MET A 15 8.36 0.02 29.45
CA MET A 15 7.46 0.04 30.60
C MET A 15 6.04 0.43 30.13
N GLY A 16 5.02 -0.04 30.86
CA GLY A 16 3.60 0.20 30.54
C GLY A 16 3.01 -0.76 29.52
N ASP A 17 1.71 -0.60 29.23
CA ASP A 17 0.95 -1.49 28.35
C ASP A 17 0.38 -0.77 27.13
N ILE A 18 0.29 -1.48 26.01
CA ILE A 18 -0.44 -1.07 24.81
C ILE A 18 -1.60 -2.04 24.61
N ARG A 19 -2.84 -1.57 24.73
CA ARG A 19 -4.05 -2.41 24.63
C ARG A 19 -4.92 -1.96 23.45
N PRO A 20 -4.67 -2.47 22.23
CA PRO A 20 -5.55 -2.20 21.10
C PRO A 20 -6.89 -2.94 21.29
N HIS A 21 -7.96 -2.36 20.76
CA HIS A 21 -9.25 -3.04 20.71
C HIS A 21 -9.16 -4.31 19.84
N GLY A 22 -9.81 -5.41 20.22
CA GLY A 22 -9.68 -6.70 19.52
C GLY A 22 -10.10 -6.69 18.05
N HIS A 23 -10.92 -5.71 17.64
CA HIS A 23 -11.34 -5.51 16.24
C HIS A 23 -10.52 -4.44 15.48
N LEU A 24 -9.46 -3.90 16.07
CA LEU A 24 -8.63 -2.88 15.43
C LEU A 24 -7.89 -3.49 14.23
N LYS A 25 -8.04 -2.88 13.05
CA LYS A 25 -7.23 -3.15 11.86
C LYS A 25 -6.25 -2.01 11.65
N LEU A 26 -4.95 -2.28 11.71
CA LEU A 26 -3.92 -1.26 11.54
C LEU A 26 -3.33 -1.32 10.13
N GLY A 27 -3.43 -0.22 9.38
CA GLY A 27 -2.70 0.00 8.13
C GLY A 27 -1.62 1.06 8.34
N ARG A 28 -0.40 0.82 7.84
CA ARG A 28 0.72 1.76 7.98
C ARG A 28 1.24 2.20 6.61
N PHE A 29 1.35 3.51 6.43
CA PHE A 29 1.96 4.15 5.26
C PHE A 29 3.25 4.87 5.70
N THR A 30 4.37 4.60 5.02
CA THR A 30 5.67 5.22 5.31
C THR A 30 6.33 5.71 4.02
N GLN A 31 7.21 6.72 4.10
CA GLN A 31 7.92 7.22 2.91
C GLN A 31 8.77 6.13 2.22
N HIS A 32 9.40 5.24 2.99
CA HIS A 32 10.14 4.07 2.49
C HIS A 32 9.27 2.97 1.87
N PHE A 33 7.95 3.13 1.85
CA PHE A 33 7.08 2.07 1.33
C PHE A 33 7.18 1.94 -0.20
N VAL A 34 7.59 3.01 -0.88
CA VAL A 34 7.92 2.99 -2.31
C VAL A 34 9.07 2.02 -2.59
N ASP A 35 10.01 1.87 -1.64
CA ASP A 35 11.16 0.96 -1.76
C ASP A 35 10.76 -0.53 -1.74
N VAL A 36 9.51 -0.83 -1.35
CA VAL A 36 8.95 -2.20 -1.29
C VAL A 36 8.14 -2.54 -2.55
N LEU A 37 7.94 -1.58 -3.46
CA LEU A 37 7.28 -1.84 -4.73
C LEU A 37 8.25 -2.51 -5.71
N ASP A 38 7.80 -3.57 -6.36
CA ASP A 38 8.47 -4.08 -7.55
C ASP A 38 8.26 -3.09 -8.69
N LEU A 39 9.31 -2.33 -9.02
CA LEU A 39 9.25 -1.25 -9.99
C LEU A 39 9.11 -1.75 -11.44
N ASP A 40 9.33 -3.03 -11.71
CA ASP A 40 9.15 -3.63 -13.03
C ASP A 40 7.71 -4.08 -13.30
N MET A 41 6.87 -4.15 -12.28
CA MET A 41 5.44 -4.42 -12.40
C MET A 41 4.65 -3.15 -12.75
N THR A 42 3.52 -3.32 -13.40
CA THR A 42 2.50 -2.28 -13.52
C THR A 42 1.63 -2.22 -12.25
N PRO A 43 0.97 -1.09 -11.94
CA PRO A 43 0.04 -1.02 -10.81
C PRO A 43 -1.06 -2.08 -10.86
N LEU A 44 -1.55 -2.43 -12.05
CA LEU A 44 -2.57 -3.46 -12.20
C LEU A 44 -2.01 -4.85 -11.89
N GLU A 45 -0.85 -5.21 -12.43
CA GLU A 45 -0.20 -6.49 -12.13
C GLU A 45 0.15 -6.63 -10.64
N PHE A 46 0.55 -5.54 -9.98
CA PHE A 46 0.80 -5.52 -8.54
C PHE A 46 -0.46 -5.81 -7.71
N PHE A 47 -1.63 -5.33 -8.15
CA PHE A 47 -2.90 -5.66 -7.51
C PHE A 47 -3.35 -7.08 -7.84
N GLU A 48 -3.15 -7.54 -9.07
CA GLU A 48 -3.45 -8.92 -9.48
C GLU A 48 -2.62 -9.94 -8.67
N SER A 49 -1.34 -9.67 -8.43
CA SER A 49 -0.48 -10.55 -7.63
C SER A 49 -0.88 -10.59 -6.15
N LYS A 50 -1.38 -9.47 -5.63
CA LYS A 50 -1.78 -9.34 -4.21
C LYS A 50 -3.22 -9.81 -3.94
N TYR A 51 -4.11 -9.68 -4.93
CA TYR A 51 -5.54 -9.98 -4.85
C TYR A 51 -5.97 -10.87 -6.03
N PRO A 52 -5.45 -12.10 -6.15
CA PRO A 52 -5.65 -12.95 -7.32
C PRO A 52 -7.10 -13.41 -7.55
N ASN A 53 -7.96 -13.28 -6.53
CA ASN A 53 -9.37 -13.68 -6.60
C ASN A 53 -10.29 -12.55 -7.10
N ASP A 54 -9.80 -11.31 -7.14
CA ASP A 54 -10.61 -10.16 -7.53
C ASP A 54 -10.61 -10.00 -9.05
N PRO A 55 -11.76 -9.75 -9.70
CA PRO A 55 -11.82 -9.50 -11.13
C PRO A 55 -10.98 -8.28 -11.51
N ARG A 56 -10.23 -8.40 -12.62
CA ARG A 56 -9.38 -7.33 -13.16
C ARG A 56 -10.13 -6.00 -13.30
N GLU A 57 -11.37 -6.02 -13.79
CA GLU A 57 -12.22 -4.83 -13.93
C GLU A 57 -12.49 -4.13 -12.60
N GLU A 58 -12.71 -4.89 -11.52
CA GLU A 58 -12.93 -4.33 -10.19
C GLU A 58 -11.66 -3.69 -9.65
N GLN A 59 -10.50 -4.31 -9.87
CA GLN A 59 -9.19 -3.75 -9.50
C GLN A 59 -8.89 -2.45 -10.27
N ARG A 60 -9.21 -2.39 -11.58
CA ARG A 60 -9.07 -1.16 -12.38
C ARG A 60 -9.96 -0.04 -11.86
N LYS A 61 -11.20 -0.35 -11.52
CA LYS A 61 -12.14 0.61 -10.94
C LYS A 61 -11.67 1.08 -9.57
N TYR A 62 -11.13 0.17 -8.77
CA TYR A 62 -10.59 0.46 -7.44
C TYR A 62 -9.37 1.38 -7.52
N LEU A 63 -8.36 1.04 -8.33
CA LEU A 63 -7.20 1.91 -8.62
C LEU A 63 -7.62 3.30 -9.13
N GLY A 64 -8.64 3.35 -9.98
CA GLY A 64 -9.20 4.60 -10.50
C GLY A 64 -9.71 5.54 -9.39
N ARG A 65 -10.30 5.02 -8.31
CA ARG A 65 -10.75 5.81 -7.15
C ARG A 65 -9.61 6.50 -6.42
N PHE A 66 -8.40 5.95 -6.51
CA PHE A 66 -7.18 6.52 -5.94
C PHE A 66 -6.42 7.43 -6.91
N GLY A 67 -7.01 7.78 -8.05
CA GLY A 67 -6.35 8.62 -9.06
C GLY A 67 -5.29 7.88 -9.88
N VAL A 68 -5.32 6.54 -9.87
CA VAL A 68 -4.50 5.68 -10.73
C VAL A 68 -5.37 5.18 -11.88
N SER A 69 -5.44 5.94 -12.98
CA SER A 69 -6.34 5.66 -14.10
C SER A 69 -5.64 5.74 -15.46
N GLY A 70 -6.31 5.20 -16.48
CA GLY A 70 -5.84 5.25 -17.87
C GLY A 70 -4.48 4.58 -18.05
N PRO A 71 -3.51 5.23 -18.73
CA PRO A 71 -2.21 4.62 -19.05
C PRO A 71 -1.38 4.33 -17.78
N MET A 72 -1.63 5.05 -16.69
CA MET A 72 -0.91 4.84 -15.42
C MET A 72 -1.10 3.42 -14.86
N GLN A 73 -2.23 2.77 -15.14
CA GLN A 73 -2.50 1.41 -14.64
C GLN A 73 -1.65 0.34 -15.33
N VAL A 74 -1.19 0.62 -16.56
CA VAL A 74 -0.50 -0.35 -17.44
C VAL A 74 0.95 0.06 -17.74
N GLN A 75 1.39 1.21 -17.24
CA GLN A 75 2.80 1.61 -17.28
C GLN A 75 3.57 0.98 -16.12
N LYS A 76 4.84 0.67 -16.35
CA LYS A 76 5.71 0.14 -15.30
C LYS A 76 5.86 1.15 -14.16
N MET A 77 5.86 0.69 -12.92
CA MET A 77 5.96 1.56 -11.75
C MET A 77 7.26 2.38 -11.71
N ARG A 78 8.35 1.93 -12.36
CA ARG A 78 9.58 2.71 -12.55
C ARG A 78 9.40 4.00 -13.35
N GLU A 79 8.41 4.07 -14.23
CA GLU A 79 8.13 5.22 -15.11
C GLU A 79 7.19 6.24 -14.45
N LEU A 80 6.64 5.90 -13.29
CA LEU A 80 5.75 6.76 -12.53
C LEU A 80 6.55 7.76 -11.68
N SER A 81 6.02 8.98 -11.53
CA SER A 81 6.51 9.93 -10.53
C SER A 81 6.28 9.41 -9.11
N ASP A 82 7.02 9.92 -8.12
CA ASP A 82 6.89 9.45 -6.74
C ASP A 82 5.51 9.74 -6.13
N GLY A 83 4.86 10.83 -6.55
CA GLY A 83 3.46 11.11 -6.20
C GLY A 83 2.48 10.09 -6.81
N GLN A 84 2.76 9.63 -8.03
CA GLN A 84 1.99 8.57 -8.68
C GLN A 84 2.19 7.22 -7.98
N LYS A 85 3.44 6.83 -7.69
CA LYS A 85 3.73 5.61 -6.89
C LYS A 85 3.05 5.66 -5.53
N SER A 86 3.07 6.82 -4.86
CA SER A 86 2.39 7.01 -3.57
C SER A 86 0.90 6.72 -3.64
N ARG A 87 0.21 7.08 -4.74
CA ARG A 87 -1.20 6.74 -4.94
C ARG A 87 -1.45 5.25 -5.12
N VAL A 88 -0.56 4.55 -5.83
CA VAL A 88 -0.61 3.08 -5.98
C VAL A 88 -0.43 2.40 -4.61
N VAL A 89 0.54 2.87 -3.82
CA VAL A 89 0.75 2.37 -2.45
C VAL A 89 -0.46 2.67 -1.56
N PHE A 90 -1.06 3.84 -1.68
CA PHE A 90 -2.18 4.24 -0.84
C PHE A 90 -3.46 3.43 -1.14
N ALA A 91 -3.60 2.92 -2.37
CA ALA A 91 -4.66 1.99 -2.74
C ALA A 91 -4.45 0.57 -2.14
N LYS A 92 -3.31 0.27 -1.51
CA LYS A 92 -2.96 -1.10 -1.09
C LYS A 92 -3.89 -1.68 -0.03
#